data_AF-A0A6P6DS18-F1
#
_entry.id   AF-A0A6P6DS18-F1
#
_cell.length_a   1.000
_cell.length_b   1.000
_cell.length_c   1.000
_cell.angle_alpha   90.00
_cell.angle_beta   90.00
_cell.angle_gamma   90.00
#
_symmetry.space_group_name_H-M   'P 1'
#
loop_
_entity.id
_entity.type
_entity.pdbx_description
1 polymer ?
#
loop_
_entity_poly.entity_id
_entity_poly.type
_entity_poly.pdbx_seq_one_letter_code
_entity_poly.pdbx_strand_id
1 'polypeptide(L)'
;MVMLSWGQLHVHHALWLHVPGPLTRTPKPPARCSAPPRFRSSRGTCGSVVPVTPSTRNSRAVNEEALAEVRLRAQPWSQGALRTCPQLRQNYHQDAEAAINRQINLELYASYVYLSMSYYFDRDDVALKNFAKYFLHQSHEEREHAEKLMKLQNQRGGRIFLQDIKKPDRDDWENGLNAMECALHLEKSVNQSLLELHKLATDKNDPHLCDFIETHYLDEQVKAIKELGDHVTNLRKMGAPESGMAEYLFDKHTLGDSDNES
;
A
#
# COMPACT_ATOMS: atom_id res chain seq x y z
N MET A 1 -24.07 40.56 -33.42
CA MET A 1 -23.61 41.13 -34.70
C MET A 1 -22.78 42.39 -34.41
N VAL A 2 -21.45 42.25 -34.32
CA VAL A 2 -20.35 43.23 -34.59
C VAL A 2 -19.07 42.36 -34.55
N MET A 3 -18.62 41.78 -35.67
CA MET A 3 -17.48 42.21 -36.52
C MET A 3 -16.18 42.52 -35.75
N LEU A 4 -15.20 41.58 -35.75
CA LEU A 4 -14.02 41.47 -36.63
C LEU A 4 -12.85 42.39 -36.22
N SER A 5 -11.69 41.82 -35.90
CA SER A 5 -10.50 41.97 -36.75
C SER A 5 -9.34 41.08 -36.27
N TRP A 6 -8.75 40.40 -37.25
CA TRP A 6 -7.55 39.59 -37.19
C TRP A 6 -6.29 40.47 -37.14
N GLY A 7 -5.21 39.92 -36.59
CA GLY A 7 -3.86 40.48 -36.69
C GLY A 7 -2.84 39.35 -36.85
N GLN A 8 -2.47 39.07 -38.09
CA GLN A 8 -1.37 38.18 -38.45
C GLN A 8 -0.59 38.85 -39.58
N LEU A 9 0.72 39.03 -39.37
CA LEU A 9 1.80 38.94 -40.37
C LEU A 9 3.11 39.41 -39.69
N HIS A 10 4.16 38.59 -39.72
CA HIS A 10 5.33 38.87 -40.56
C HIS A 10 6.26 37.65 -40.58
N VAL A 11 6.59 37.25 -41.80
CA VAL A 11 7.49 36.16 -42.18
C VAL A 11 8.87 36.78 -42.38
N HIS A 12 9.94 36.14 -41.89
CA HIS A 12 11.27 36.36 -42.45
C HIS A 12 11.99 35.02 -42.65
N HIS A 13 12.27 34.77 -43.93
CA HIS A 13 13.13 33.72 -44.48
C HIS A 13 14.60 34.01 -44.17
N ALA A 14 15.37 32.98 -43.80
CA ALA A 14 16.81 32.93 -44.04
C ALA A 14 17.26 31.46 -44.22
N LEU A 15 17.47 31.05 -45.48
CA LEU A 15 18.33 29.92 -45.86
C LEU A 15 19.79 30.34 -45.65
N TRP A 16 20.68 29.47 -45.17
CA TRP A 16 22.06 29.30 -45.69
C TRP A 16 22.63 27.90 -45.32
N LEU A 17 22.84 27.10 -46.37
CA LEU A 17 23.89 26.11 -46.68
C LEU A 17 24.25 24.87 -45.81
N HIS A 18 24.20 23.75 -46.55
CA HIS A 18 24.84 22.43 -46.42
C HIS A 18 26.38 22.47 -46.58
N VAL A 19 27.14 21.61 -45.88
CA VAL A 19 28.20 20.69 -46.41
C VAL A 19 28.50 19.57 -45.37
N PRO A 20 28.62 18.27 -45.76
CA PRO A 20 28.96 17.13 -44.88
C PRO A 20 30.43 16.63 -45.01
N GLY A 21 30.90 15.80 -44.07
CA GLY A 21 32.21 15.11 -44.11
C GLY A 21 32.30 13.89 -43.14
N PRO A 22 33.25 12.94 -43.32
CA PRO A 22 32.90 11.58 -43.74
C PRO A 22 33.08 10.43 -42.72
N LEU A 23 32.41 9.32 -43.04
CA LEU A 23 32.53 7.97 -42.49
C LEU A 23 33.86 7.29 -42.87
N THR A 24 34.47 6.53 -41.95
CA THR A 24 35.28 5.35 -42.28
C THR A 24 35.00 4.18 -41.32
N ARG A 25 34.74 3.01 -41.90
CA ARG A 25 34.61 1.68 -41.26
C ARG A 25 35.92 0.91 -41.47
N THR A 26 36.35 0.12 -40.49
CA THR A 26 37.08 -1.15 -40.72
C THR A 26 36.78 -2.19 -39.63
N PRO A 27 36.64 -3.50 -39.95
CA PRO A 27 36.26 -4.57 -39.00
C PRO A 27 37.39 -5.55 -38.59
N LYS A 28 37.27 -6.13 -37.37
CA LYS A 28 37.64 -7.47 -36.79
C LYS A 28 38.96 -8.19 -37.20
N PRO A 29 39.60 -9.01 -36.31
CA PRO A 29 39.07 -10.33 -35.90
C PRO A 29 39.44 -10.79 -34.45
N PRO A 30 39.01 -12.00 -34.00
CA PRO A 30 38.87 -12.36 -32.58
C PRO A 30 40.04 -13.18 -32.00
N ALA A 31 40.22 -13.13 -30.69
CA ALA A 31 41.05 -14.09 -29.95
C ALA A 31 40.15 -15.17 -29.31
N ARG A 32 40.27 -16.40 -29.81
CA ARG A 32 39.96 -17.64 -29.08
C ARG A 32 41.20 -18.02 -28.28
N CYS A 33 41.02 -18.50 -27.04
CA CYS A 33 41.72 -19.70 -26.57
C CYS A 33 41.06 -20.25 -25.31
N SER A 34 40.73 -21.54 -25.39
CA SER A 34 40.17 -22.37 -24.34
C SER A 34 41.29 -23.13 -23.62
N ALA A 35 41.04 -23.46 -22.35
CA ALA A 35 41.41 -24.69 -21.61
C ALA A 35 42.23 -24.49 -20.31
N PRO A 36 41.88 -25.20 -19.21
CA PRO A 36 42.53 -25.14 -17.90
C PRO A 36 43.54 -26.28 -17.67
N PRO A 37 44.27 -26.28 -16.54
CA PRO A 37 44.62 -27.56 -15.91
C PRO A 37 44.29 -27.63 -14.41
N ARG A 38 43.53 -28.69 -14.11
CA ARG A 38 43.56 -29.64 -12.98
C ARG A 38 44.45 -29.36 -11.74
N PHE A 39 43.76 -29.43 -10.59
CA PHE A 39 43.97 -30.37 -9.46
C PHE A 39 45.37 -30.50 -8.83
N ARG A 40 45.49 -30.11 -7.55
CA ARG A 40 46.25 -30.90 -6.56
C ARG A 40 45.78 -30.66 -5.13
N SER A 41 45.53 -31.76 -4.43
CA SER A 41 45.28 -31.84 -3.00
C SER A 41 46.59 -31.80 -2.21
N SER A 42 46.59 -31.18 -1.02
CA SER A 42 47.40 -31.64 0.11
C SER A 42 46.91 -31.05 1.43
N ARG A 43 46.97 -31.89 2.46
CA ARG A 43 46.55 -31.71 3.85
C ARG A 43 47.59 -30.93 4.68
N GLY A 44 47.13 -30.41 5.83
CA GLY A 44 47.94 -29.96 6.99
C GLY A 44 48.31 -28.48 6.90
N THR A 45 48.18 -27.63 7.92
CA THR A 45 48.23 -27.82 9.38
C THR A 45 47.59 -26.64 10.12
N CYS A 46 47.23 -26.90 11.38
CA CYS A 46 46.77 -25.98 12.42
C CYS A 46 47.70 -24.77 12.64
N GLY A 47 47.11 -23.57 12.81
CA GLY A 47 47.79 -22.33 13.17
C GLY A 47 46.79 -21.31 13.69
N SER A 48 47.05 -20.81 14.89
CA SER A 48 46.20 -20.05 15.80
C SER A 48 45.91 -18.59 15.40
N VAL A 49 44.63 -18.21 15.56
CA VAL A 49 44.08 -16.98 16.16
C VAL A 49 44.59 -15.61 15.68
N VAL A 50 43.79 -14.96 14.83
CA VAL A 50 43.43 -13.53 14.93
C VAL A 50 41.94 -13.40 14.53
N PRO A 51 41.03 -12.92 15.39
CA PRO A 51 39.64 -12.75 14.99
C PRO A 51 39.49 -11.47 14.16
N VAL A 52 39.33 -11.64 12.84
CA VAL A 52 38.77 -10.60 11.96
C VAL A 52 37.26 -10.62 12.19
N THR A 53 36.72 -9.55 12.78
CA THR A 53 35.27 -9.38 12.96
C THR A 53 34.60 -9.22 11.59
N PRO A 54 33.68 -10.10 11.18
CA PRO A 54 32.74 -9.79 10.12
C PRO A 54 31.60 -8.98 10.77
N SER A 55 31.44 -7.74 10.30
CA SER A 55 30.22 -6.96 10.51
C SER A 55 29.07 -7.67 9.79
N THR A 56 28.47 -8.64 10.46
CA THR A 56 27.20 -9.25 10.06
C THR A 56 26.15 -8.78 11.05
N ARG A 57 25.52 -7.64 10.74
CA ARG A 57 24.32 -7.17 11.46
C ARG A 57 23.19 -8.13 11.11
N ASN A 58 23.02 -9.14 11.95
CA ASN A 58 21.98 -10.14 11.88
C ASN A 58 20.63 -9.44 12.09
N SER A 59 19.73 -9.50 11.10
CA SER A 59 18.40 -8.87 11.09
C SER A 59 17.42 -9.44 12.13
N ARG A 60 17.86 -10.38 12.96
CA ARG A 60 17.12 -10.89 14.13
C ARG A 60 17.45 -10.19 15.45
N ALA A 61 18.55 -9.44 15.54
CA ALA A 61 18.94 -8.76 16.78
C ALA A 61 18.29 -7.38 16.95
N VAL A 62 17.69 -6.82 15.89
CA VAL A 62 17.06 -5.49 15.91
C VAL A 62 15.71 -5.50 16.67
N ASN A 63 15.20 -6.69 17.00
CA ASN A 63 13.83 -6.86 17.48
C ASN A 63 13.71 -7.01 19.00
N GLU A 64 14.83 -7.23 19.73
CA GLU A 64 14.83 -7.27 21.20
C GLU A 64 15.32 -5.96 21.83
N GLU A 65 16.21 -5.21 21.17
CA GLU A 65 16.66 -3.89 21.66
C GLU A 65 15.55 -2.82 21.58
N ALA A 66 14.66 -2.92 20.58
CA ALA A 66 13.52 -2.02 20.42
C ALA A 66 12.45 -2.17 21.52
N LEU A 67 12.45 -3.28 22.26
CA LEU A 67 11.53 -3.51 23.39
C LEU A 67 12.10 -3.04 24.73
N ALA A 68 13.42 -2.85 24.83
CA ALA A 68 14.08 -2.42 26.05
C ALA A 68 14.10 -0.89 26.25
N GLU A 69 14.14 -0.10 25.16
CA GLU A 69 14.12 1.37 25.26
C GLU A 69 12.74 1.98 25.60
N VAL A 70 11.66 1.18 25.54
CA VAL A 70 10.31 1.61 25.92
C VAL A 70 10.17 1.81 27.45
N ARG A 71 11.19 1.43 28.25
CA ARG A 71 11.07 1.43 29.71
C ARG A 71 11.49 2.71 30.45
N LEU A 72 11.95 3.77 29.78
CA LEU A 72 12.39 4.99 30.48
C LEU A 72 12.04 6.29 29.72
N ARG A 73 10.75 6.58 29.54
CA ARG A 73 10.27 7.97 29.38
C ARG A 73 8.79 8.12 29.70
N ALA A 74 8.40 7.67 30.89
CA ALA A 74 7.17 8.15 31.51
C ALA A 74 7.42 9.60 31.96
N GLN A 75 6.86 10.58 31.24
CA GLN A 75 6.80 11.95 31.74
C GLN A 75 5.87 11.99 32.96
N PRO A 76 6.28 12.58 34.11
CA PRO A 76 5.38 12.78 35.23
C PRO A 76 4.39 13.88 34.86
N TRP A 77 3.15 13.52 34.57
CA TRP A 77 2.08 14.51 34.53
C TRP A 77 1.87 15.01 35.96
N SER A 78 2.02 16.32 36.12
CA SER A 78 1.71 17.06 37.34
C SER A 78 0.35 16.66 37.89
N GLN A 79 0.33 16.26 39.15
CA GLN A 79 -0.86 15.96 39.94
C GLN A 79 -1.82 17.15 39.87
N GLY A 80 -3.00 16.99 39.25
CA GLY A 80 -4.00 18.07 39.24
C GLY A 80 -5.16 17.99 38.25
N ALA A 81 -5.10 17.14 37.21
CA ALA A 81 -6.28 16.92 36.37
C ALA A 81 -7.10 15.75 36.95
N LEU A 82 -8.27 16.06 37.52
CA LEU A 82 -9.32 15.08 37.81
C LEU A 82 -9.48 14.19 36.58
N ARG A 83 -9.06 12.92 36.67
CA ARG A 83 -9.42 11.88 35.71
C ARG A 83 -10.93 11.74 35.77
N THR A 84 -11.65 12.52 34.98
CA THR A 84 -13.08 12.33 34.79
C THR A 84 -13.23 11.03 34.03
N CYS A 85 -13.68 9.96 34.71
CA CYS A 85 -14.24 8.82 34.00
C CYS A 85 -15.31 9.39 33.06
N PRO A 86 -15.23 9.13 31.75
CA PRO A 86 -16.23 9.62 30.82
C PRO A 86 -17.61 9.16 31.31
N GLN A 87 -18.51 10.10 31.57
CA GLN A 87 -19.84 9.84 32.14
C GLN A 87 -20.65 8.83 31.31
N LEU A 88 -20.33 8.70 30.02
CA LEU A 88 -20.98 7.84 29.04
C LEU A 88 -20.43 6.40 29.00
N ARG A 89 -19.29 6.11 29.63
CA ARG A 89 -18.63 4.81 29.48
C ARG A 89 -19.36 3.74 30.29
N GLN A 90 -19.99 2.81 29.59
CA GLN A 90 -20.67 1.66 30.18
C GLN A 90 -20.37 0.38 29.38
N ASN A 91 -20.00 -0.68 30.10
CA ASN A 91 -19.66 -2.00 29.54
C ASN A 91 -18.67 -1.93 28.36
N TYR A 92 -17.68 -1.03 28.43
CA TYR A 92 -16.70 -0.83 27.37
C TYR A 92 -15.30 -1.10 27.91
N HIS A 93 -14.76 -2.29 27.61
CA HIS A 93 -13.50 -2.75 28.18
C HIS A 93 -12.30 -1.98 27.60
N GLN A 94 -11.24 -1.75 28.39
CA GLN A 94 -10.04 -1.03 27.93
C GLN A 94 -9.35 -1.73 26.75
N ASP A 95 -9.34 -3.07 26.73
CA ASP A 95 -8.81 -3.86 25.61
C ASP A 95 -9.60 -3.61 24.31
N ALA A 96 -10.94 -3.45 24.41
CA ALA A 96 -11.79 -3.16 23.27
C ALA A 96 -11.53 -1.75 22.73
N GLU A 97 -11.40 -0.77 23.63
CA GLU A 97 -10.98 0.59 23.28
C GLU A 97 -9.62 0.62 22.57
N ALA A 98 -8.64 -0.11 23.09
CA ALA A 98 -7.33 -0.23 22.47
C ALA A 98 -7.40 -0.94 21.11
N ALA A 99 -8.23 -1.97 20.97
CA ALA A 99 -8.43 -2.68 19.71
C ALA A 99 -9.12 -1.81 18.65
N ILE A 100 -10.11 -1.00 19.03
CA ILE A 100 -10.72 -0.01 18.15
C ILE A 100 -9.69 1.01 17.67
N ASN A 101 -8.82 1.52 18.55
CA ASN A 101 -7.73 2.42 18.14
C ASN A 101 -6.76 1.76 17.14
N ARG A 102 -6.47 0.47 17.29
CA ARG A 102 -5.67 -0.27 16.31
C ARG A 102 -6.39 -0.45 14.98
N GLN A 103 -7.67 -0.82 15.00
CA GLN A 103 -8.46 -0.96 13.79
C GLN A 103 -8.59 0.36 13.04
N ILE A 104 -8.82 1.48 13.74
CA ILE A 104 -8.81 2.83 13.14
C ILE A 104 -7.50 3.08 12.37
N ASN A 105 -6.35 2.74 12.94
CA ASN A 105 -5.07 2.92 12.26
C ASN A 105 -4.90 1.98 11.06
N LEU A 106 -5.46 0.77 11.13
CA LEU A 106 -5.45 -0.18 10.02
C LEU A 106 -6.30 0.30 8.84
N GLU A 107 -7.51 0.83 9.08
CA GLU A 107 -8.34 1.41 8.00
C GLU A 107 -7.66 2.65 7.38
N LEU A 108 -7.03 3.49 8.20
CA LEU A 108 -6.25 4.63 7.70
C LEU A 108 -5.04 4.19 6.87
N TYR A 109 -4.39 3.08 7.25
CA TYR A 109 -3.32 2.48 6.47
C TYR A 109 -3.83 1.93 5.14
N ALA A 110 -4.97 1.21 5.15
CA ALA A 110 -5.60 0.69 3.94
C ALA A 110 -5.98 1.83 2.98
N SER A 111 -6.60 2.89 3.50
CA SER A 111 -6.88 4.13 2.76
C SER A 111 -5.62 4.70 2.10
N TYR A 112 -4.49 4.73 2.82
CA TYR A 112 -3.24 5.26 2.29
C TYR A 112 -2.59 4.36 1.23
N VAL A 113 -2.71 3.04 1.37
CA VAL A 113 -2.29 2.06 0.35
C VAL A 113 -3.10 2.23 -0.93
N TYR A 114 -4.42 2.33 -0.83
CA TYR A 114 -5.28 2.58 -1.99
C TYR A 114 -4.99 3.92 -2.67
N LEU A 115 -4.68 4.96 -1.89
CA LEU A 115 -4.25 6.24 -2.44
C LEU A 115 -2.96 6.08 -3.26
N SER A 116 -1.99 5.32 -2.75
CA SER A 116 -0.75 5.02 -3.48
C SER A 116 -1.03 4.26 -4.78
N MET A 117 -1.90 3.25 -4.77
CA MET A 117 -2.32 2.53 -5.98
C MET A 117 -2.97 3.49 -7.00
N SER A 118 -3.90 4.33 -6.55
CA SER A 118 -4.60 5.28 -7.41
C SER A 118 -3.64 6.17 -8.19
N TYR A 119 -2.71 6.83 -7.49
CA TYR A 119 -1.74 7.73 -8.12
C TYR A 119 -0.65 7.01 -8.91
N TYR A 120 -0.44 5.70 -8.71
CA TYR A 120 0.35 4.90 -9.63
C TYR A 120 -0.34 4.74 -10.99
N PHE A 121 -1.63 4.39 -11.00
CA PHE A 121 -2.39 4.19 -12.24
C PHE A 121 -2.70 5.50 -12.99
N ASP A 122 -2.62 6.65 -12.32
CA ASP A 122 -2.78 7.98 -12.91
C ASP A 122 -1.51 8.52 -13.61
N ARG A 123 -0.35 7.84 -13.46
CA ARG A 123 0.88 8.23 -14.15
C ARG A 123 0.73 8.17 -15.67
N ASP A 124 1.43 9.03 -16.40
CA ASP A 124 1.37 9.10 -17.86
C ASP A 124 1.91 7.84 -18.56
N ASP A 125 2.82 7.12 -17.91
CA ASP A 125 3.41 5.87 -18.39
C ASP A 125 2.63 4.60 -18.01
N VAL A 126 1.55 4.73 -17.23
CA VAL A 126 0.61 3.64 -16.89
C VAL A 126 -0.77 3.89 -17.51
N ALA A 127 -1.32 5.10 -17.30
CA ALA A 127 -2.51 5.64 -17.97
C ALA A 127 -3.79 4.78 -17.92
N LEU A 128 -4.05 4.07 -16.81
CA LEU A 128 -5.26 3.28 -16.58
C LEU A 128 -6.25 4.06 -15.69
N LYS A 129 -6.98 4.98 -16.32
CA LYS A 129 -7.83 5.97 -15.64
C LYS A 129 -8.89 5.35 -14.71
N ASN A 130 -9.53 4.26 -15.09
CA ASN A 130 -10.61 3.69 -14.29
C ASN A 130 -10.06 2.84 -13.13
N PHE A 131 -8.88 2.24 -13.28
CA PHE A 131 -8.13 1.73 -12.12
C PHE A 131 -7.78 2.85 -11.13
N ALA A 132 -7.26 3.98 -11.62
CA ALA A 132 -6.95 5.12 -10.77
C ALA A 132 -8.18 5.63 -10.00
N LYS A 133 -9.32 5.75 -10.70
CA LYS A 133 -10.60 6.13 -10.11
C LYS A 133 -11.11 5.12 -9.09
N TYR A 134 -11.07 3.83 -9.42
CA TYR A 134 -11.48 2.73 -8.54
C TYR A 134 -10.72 2.78 -7.22
N PHE A 135 -9.38 2.80 -7.27
CA PHE A 135 -8.58 2.84 -6.05
C PHE A 135 -8.69 4.17 -5.29
N LEU A 136 -8.97 5.30 -5.97
CA LEU A 136 -9.28 6.55 -5.27
C LEU A 136 -10.58 6.44 -4.49
N HIS A 137 -11.59 5.81 -5.07
CA HIS A 137 -12.87 5.55 -4.41
C HIS A 137 -12.68 4.65 -3.19
N GLN A 138 -11.98 3.52 -3.34
CA GLN A 138 -11.65 2.62 -2.22
C GLN A 138 -10.85 3.34 -1.12
N SER A 139 -9.91 4.22 -1.49
CA SER A 139 -9.17 5.04 -0.51
C SER A 139 -10.10 5.92 0.33
N HIS A 140 -11.14 6.50 -0.28
CA HIS A 140 -12.12 7.30 0.45
C HIS A 140 -13.02 6.44 1.32
N GLU A 141 -13.50 5.30 0.83
CA GLU A 141 -14.33 4.36 1.62
C GLU A 141 -13.60 3.87 2.88
N GLU A 142 -12.33 3.48 2.76
CA GLU A 142 -11.53 3.06 3.93
C GLU A 142 -11.32 4.19 4.95
N ARG A 143 -11.23 5.43 4.47
CA ARG A 143 -11.18 6.57 5.38
C ARG A 143 -12.52 6.78 6.09
N GLU A 144 -13.63 6.58 5.40
CA GLU A 144 -14.95 6.61 6.03
C GLU A 144 -15.13 5.47 7.07
N HIS A 145 -14.58 4.28 6.82
CA HIS A 145 -14.50 3.19 7.80
C HIS A 145 -13.74 3.64 9.07
N ALA A 146 -12.57 4.25 8.91
CA ALA A 146 -11.81 4.79 10.04
C ALA A 146 -12.62 5.84 10.84
N GLU A 147 -13.28 6.76 10.14
CA GLU A 147 -14.10 7.81 10.77
C GLU A 147 -15.34 7.24 11.48
N LYS A 148 -15.95 6.18 10.93
CA LYS A 148 -17.07 5.44 11.54
C LYS A 148 -16.64 4.78 12.86
N LEU A 149 -15.45 4.17 12.91
CA LEU A 149 -14.85 3.64 14.16
C LEU A 149 -14.51 4.75 15.16
N MET A 150 -13.96 5.88 14.71
CA MET A 150 -13.69 7.03 15.59
C MET A 150 -14.97 7.57 16.23
N LYS A 151 -16.07 7.65 15.47
CA LYS A 151 -17.38 8.04 15.99
C LYS A 151 -17.86 7.06 17.06
N LEU A 152 -17.79 5.75 16.80
CA LEU A 152 -18.11 4.72 17.80
C LEU A 152 -17.27 4.88 19.07
N GLN A 153 -15.95 5.04 18.92
CA GLN A 153 -15.02 5.19 20.05
C GLN A 153 -15.47 6.30 20.99
N ASN A 154 -15.85 7.46 20.44
CA ASN A 154 -16.36 8.58 21.23
C ASN A 154 -17.75 8.30 21.83
N GLN A 155 -18.66 7.66 21.08
CA GLN A 155 -20.00 7.29 21.55
C GLN A 155 -19.94 6.35 22.76
N ARG A 156 -19.01 5.39 22.78
CA ARG A 156 -18.81 4.44 23.89
C ARG A 156 -18.03 5.03 25.07
N GLY A 157 -17.69 6.33 25.01
CA GLY A 157 -16.90 7.01 26.04
C GLY A 157 -15.42 6.61 26.04
N GLY A 158 -14.91 6.06 24.94
CA GLY A 158 -13.48 5.82 24.73
C GLY A 158 -12.70 7.10 24.43
N ARG A 159 -11.41 6.94 24.19
CA ARG A 159 -10.48 7.99 23.76
C ARG A 159 -9.73 7.52 22.52
N ILE A 160 -9.76 8.37 21.50
CA ILE A 160 -9.02 8.16 20.26
C ILE A 160 -7.56 8.52 20.50
N PHE A 161 -6.66 7.58 20.20
CA PHE A 161 -5.22 7.80 20.21
C PHE A 161 -4.67 7.49 18.81
N LEU A 162 -4.69 8.47 17.91
CA LEU A 162 -4.15 8.33 16.56
C LEU A 162 -2.66 7.98 16.61
N GLN A 163 -2.24 7.09 15.73
CA GLN A 163 -0.86 6.63 15.59
C GLN A 163 -0.33 7.01 14.21
N ASP A 164 0.98 6.88 14.03
CA ASP A 164 1.62 7.01 12.72
C ASP A 164 0.94 6.07 11.71
N ILE A 165 0.60 6.61 10.55
CA ILE A 165 0.20 5.80 9.40
C ILE A 165 1.50 5.43 8.69
N LYS A 166 1.83 4.13 8.68
CA LYS A 166 3.02 3.66 7.98
C LYS A 166 2.85 3.91 6.48
N LYS A 167 3.96 4.27 5.82
CA LYS A 167 3.96 4.30 4.36
C LYS A 167 3.66 2.89 3.81
N PRO A 168 3.01 2.77 2.65
CA PRO A 168 2.89 1.52 1.92
C PRO A 168 4.26 0.85 1.72
N ASP A 169 4.27 -0.48 1.60
CA ASP A 169 5.49 -1.28 1.47
C ASP A 169 6.22 -1.06 0.13
N ARG A 170 5.53 -0.51 -0.86
CA ARG A 170 6.01 -0.22 -2.21
C ARG A 170 5.44 1.09 -2.76
N ASP A 171 6.17 1.68 -3.70
CA ASP A 171 5.76 2.87 -4.45
C ASP A 171 5.40 2.53 -5.91
N ASP A 172 5.76 1.33 -6.37
CA ASP A 172 5.47 0.78 -7.70
C ASP A 172 4.55 -0.45 -7.53
N TRP A 173 3.43 -0.46 -8.26
CA TRP A 173 2.41 -1.51 -8.21
C TRP A 173 2.46 -2.45 -9.41
N GLU A 174 3.44 -2.26 -10.30
CA GLU A 174 3.78 -3.09 -11.46
C GLU A 174 2.71 -3.13 -12.56
N ASN A 175 1.50 -3.60 -12.26
CA ASN A 175 0.40 -3.75 -13.22
C ASN A 175 -0.96 -3.88 -12.50
N GLY A 176 -2.05 -3.83 -13.27
CA GLY A 176 -3.42 -3.94 -12.77
C GLY A 176 -3.70 -5.24 -12.01
N LEU A 177 -3.20 -6.39 -12.50
CA LEU A 177 -3.37 -7.67 -11.83
C LEU A 177 -2.68 -7.69 -10.46
N ASN A 178 -1.41 -7.27 -10.39
CA ASN A 178 -0.64 -7.27 -9.15
C ASN A 178 -1.23 -6.32 -8.11
N ALA A 179 -1.72 -5.15 -8.54
CA ALA A 179 -2.42 -4.23 -7.64
C ALA A 179 -3.71 -4.84 -7.08
N MET A 180 -4.54 -5.48 -7.91
CA MET A 180 -5.78 -6.15 -7.47
C MET A 180 -5.50 -7.33 -6.53
N GLU A 181 -4.43 -8.09 -6.76
CA GLU A 181 -4.01 -9.16 -5.85
C GLU A 181 -3.52 -8.61 -4.49
N CYS A 182 -2.78 -7.50 -4.50
CA CYS A 182 -2.35 -6.82 -3.28
C CYS A 182 -3.56 -6.25 -2.51
N ALA A 183 -4.51 -5.63 -3.20
CA ALA A 183 -5.76 -5.14 -2.62
C ALA A 183 -6.56 -6.29 -1.99
N LEU A 184 -6.73 -7.41 -2.71
CA LEU A 184 -7.40 -8.60 -2.18
C LEU A 184 -6.72 -9.15 -0.90
N HIS A 185 -5.39 -9.11 -0.85
CA HIS A 185 -4.65 -9.54 0.34
C HIS A 185 -4.82 -8.55 1.50
N LEU A 186 -4.81 -7.24 1.22
CA LEU A 186 -5.08 -6.19 2.18
C LEU A 186 -6.46 -6.37 2.81
N GLU A 187 -7.52 -6.52 1.99
CA GLU A 187 -8.89 -6.71 2.48
C GLU A 187 -9.06 -7.95 3.35
N LYS A 188 -8.40 -9.05 2.99
CA LYS A 188 -8.39 -10.27 3.83
C LYS A 188 -7.70 -10.03 5.17
N SER A 189 -6.65 -9.21 5.18
CA SER A 189 -5.92 -8.86 6.41
C SER A 189 -6.76 -7.94 7.31
N VAL A 190 -7.42 -6.94 6.73
CA VAL A 190 -8.38 -6.05 7.42
C VAL A 190 -9.53 -6.87 8.00
N ASN A 191 -10.13 -7.75 7.20
CA ASN A 191 -11.21 -8.62 7.65
C ASN A 191 -10.77 -9.55 8.80
N GLN A 192 -9.56 -10.12 8.73
CA GLN A 192 -9.04 -10.93 9.83
C GLN A 192 -8.90 -10.14 11.13
N SER A 193 -8.45 -8.87 11.05
CA SER A 193 -8.38 -7.97 12.21
C SER A 193 -9.78 -7.64 12.76
N LEU A 194 -10.77 -7.45 11.90
CA LEU A 194 -12.17 -7.24 12.31
C LEU A 194 -12.76 -8.47 13.01
N LEU A 195 -12.46 -9.68 12.53
CA LEU A 195 -12.88 -10.93 13.18
C LEU A 195 -12.23 -11.09 14.57
N GLU A 196 -10.96 -10.69 14.71
CA GLU A 196 -10.27 -10.69 16.02
C GLU A 196 -10.86 -9.65 16.98
N LEU A 197 -11.20 -8.46 16.46
CA LEU A 197 -11.89 -7.43 17.23
C LEU A 197 -13.29 -7.90 17.69
N HIS A 198 -14.04 -8.55 16.81
CA HIS A 198 -15.34 -9.14 17.13
C HIS A 198 -15.23 -10.23 18.18
N LYS A 199 -14.25 -11.14 18.04
CA LYS A 199 -13.98 -12.16 19.04
C LYS A 199 -13.65 -11.53 20.40
N LEU A 200 -12.81 -10.49 20.43
CA LEU A 200 -12.51 -9.77 21.66
C LEU A 200 -13.77 -9.14 22.28
N ALA A 201 -14.65 -8.55 21.47
CA ALA A 201 -15.92 -8.00 21.95
C ALA A 201 -16.80 -9.10 22.58
N THR A 202 -16.87 -10.27 21.92
CA THR A 202 -17.57 -11.46 22.42
C THR A 202 -16.99 -11.93 23.75
N ASP A 203 -15.66 -12.09 23.85
CA ASP A 203 -14.95 -12.53 25.06
C ASP A 203 -15.15 -11.56 26.23
N LYS A 204 -15.35 -10.27 25.94
CA LYS A 204 -15.63 -9.22 26.94
C LYS A 204 -17.12 -9.02 27.21
N ASN A 205 -18.00 -9.79 26.59
CA ASN A 205 -19.45 -9.67 26.70
C ASN A 205 -19.96 -8.25 26.35
N ASP A 206 -19.46 -7.69 25.24
CA ASP A 206 -19.91 -6.40 24.69
C ASP A 206 -20.79 -6.62 23.45
N PRO A 207 -22.09 -6.94 23.61
CA PRO A 207 -22.97 -7.28 22.50
C PRO A 207 -23.20 -6.11 21.54
N HIS A 208 -23.17 -4.87 22.03
CA HIS A 208 -23.28 -3.69 21.18
C HIS A 208 -22.07 -3.56 20.25
N LEU A 209 -20.86 -3.85 20.73
CA LEU A 209 -19.68 -3.81 19.89
C LEU A 209 -19.70 -4.94 18.85
N CYS A 210 -20.13 -6.15 19.23
CA CYS A 210 -20.33 -7.25 18.27
C CYS A 210 -21.30 -6.86 17.15
N ASP A 211 -22.50 -6.38 17.52
CA ASP A 211 -23.55 -5.95 16.58
C ASP A 211 -23.07 -4.84 15.64
N PHE A 212 -22.35 -3.85 16.17
CA PHE A 212 -21.79 -2.77 15.35
C PHE A 212 -20.79 -3.28 14.30
N ILE A 213 -19.91 -4.22 14.69
CA ILE A 213 -18.90 -4.79 13.78
C ILE A 213 -19.57 -5.64 12.69
N GLU A 214 -20.56 -6.46 13.07
CA GLU A 214 -21.35 -7.27 12.15
C GLU A 214 -22.09 -6.39 11.13
N THR A 215 -22.83 -5.41 11.61
CA THR A 215 -23.73 -4.57 10.79
C THR A 215 -22.98 -3.67 9.81
N HIS A 216 -21.83 -3.13 10.21
CA HIS A 216 -21.17 -2.07 9.46
C HIS A 216 -19.85 -2.45 8.80
N TYR A 217 -19.32 -3.65 9.03
CA TYR A 217 -18.01 -4.04 8.53
C TYR A 217 -17.99 -5.46 7.98
N LEU A 218 -18.44 -6.48 8.72
CA LEU A 218 -18.24 -7.87 8.29
C LEU A 218 -18.95 -8.20 6.96
N ASP A 219 -20.19 -7.75 6.78
CA ASP A 219 -20.91 -7.95 5.52
C ASP A 219 -20.31 -7.13 4.36
N GLU A 220 -19.80 -5.93 4.65
CA GLU A 220 -19.13 -5.07 3.66
C GLU A 220 -17.80 -5.71 3.22
N GLN A 221 -16.97 -6.19 4.16
CA GLN A 221 -15.71 -6.89 3.85
C GLN A 221 -15.91 -8.13 3.00
N VAL A 222 -16.94 -8.94 3.26
CA VAL A 222 -17.20 -10.15 2.45
C VAL A 222 -17.53 -9.77 1.01
N LYS A 223 -18.27 -8.67 0.79
CA LYS A 223 -18.57 -8.16 -0.55
C LYS A 223 -17.31 -7.63 -1.25
N ALA A 224 -16.51 -6.80 -0.57
CA ALA A 224 -15.27 -6.26 -1.10
C ALA A 224 -14.27 -7.39 -1.50
N ILE A 225 -14.08 -8.39 -0.63
CA ILE A 225 -13.23 -9.56 -0.92
C ILE A 225 -13.75 -10.34 -2.14
N LYS A 226 -15.07 -10.47 -2.27
CA LYS A 226 -15.68 -11.17 -3.41
C LYS A 226 -15.47 -10.40 -4.71
N GLU A 227 -15.68 -9.10 -4.70
CA GLU A 227 -15.49 -8.21 -5.85
C GLU A 227 -14.04 -8.24 -6.35
N LEU A 228 -13.08 -8.01 -5.45
CA LEU A 228 -11.65 -8.08 -5.78
C LEU A 228 -11.24 -9.47 -6.27
N GLY A 229 -11.80 -10.53 -5.68
CA GLY A 229 -11.58 -11.91 -6.14
C GLY A 229 -12.08 -12.16 -7.56
N ASP A 230 -13.21 -11.57 -7.94
CA ASP A 230 -13.74 -11.62 -9.30
C ASP A 230 -12.86 -10.83 -10.28
N HIS A 231 -12.40 -9.64 -9.88
CA HIS A 231 -11.48 -8.82 -10.66
C HIS A 231 -10.17 -9.56 -10.97
N VAL A 232 -9.53 -10.13 -9.94
CA VAL A 232 -8.32 -10.95 -10.11
C VAL A 232 -8.58 -12.13 -11.05
N THR A 233 -9.72 -12.82 -10.89
CA THR A 233 -10.07 -13.96 -11.74
C THR A 233 -10.25 -13.55 -13.20
N ASN A 234 -10.91 -12.42 -13.46
CA ASN A 234 -11.15 -11.92 -14.80
C ASN A 234 -9.84 -11.48 -15.47
N LEU A 235 -9.00 -10.71 -14.78
CA LEU A 235 -7.69 -10.28 -15.29
C LEU A 235 -6.80 -11.48 -15.66
N ARG A 236 -6.72 -12.50 -14.80
CA ARG A 236 -5.98 -13.74 -15.10
C ARG A 236 -6.54 -14.47 -16.32
N LYS A 237 -7.88 -14.59 -16.44
CA LYS A 237 -8.52 -15.25 -17.60
C LYS A 237 -8.30 -14.48 -18.91
N MET A 238 -8.18 -13.16 -18.84
CA MET A 238 -7.86 -12.31 -19.99
C MET A 238 -6.37 -12.36 -20.37
N GLY A 239 -5.53 -13.00 -19.53
CA GLY A 239 -4.10 -13.16 -19.75
C GLY A 239 -3.25 -11.97 -19.29
N ALA A 240 -3.73 -11.18 -18.33
CA ALA A 240 -2.89 -10.14 -17.71
C ALA A 240 -1.78 -10.80 -16.84
N PRO A 241 -0.58 -10.18 -16.74
CA PRO A 241 -0.17 -8.95 -17.42
C PRO A 241 0.42 -9.17 -18.82
N GLU A 242 0.63 -10.42 -19.27
CA GLU A 242 1.33 -10.69 -20.54
C GLU A 242 0.58 -10.21 -21.78
N SER A 243 -0.76 -10.22 -21.71
CA SER A 243 -1.65 -9.69 -22.74
C SER A 243 -1.85 -8.19 -22.55
N GLY A 244 -1.13 -7.39 -23.35
CA GLY A 244 -1.19 -5.92 -23.24
C GLY A 244 -2.58 -5.29 -23.45
N MET A 245 -3.54 -6.02 -24.03
CA MET A 245 -4.93 -5.56 -24.17
C MET A 245 -5.81 -5.94 -22.97
N ALA A 246 -5.39 -6.87 -22.11
CA ALA A 246 -6.23 -7.37 -21.02
C ALA A 246 -6.61 -6.27 -20.02
N GLU A 247 -5.61 -5.55 -19.50
CA GLU A 247 -5.84 -4.50 -18.52
C GLU A 247 -6.58 -3.29 -19.12
N TYR A 248 -6.28 -2.95 -20.38
CA TYR A 248 -6.99 -1.88 -21.07
C TYR A 248 -8.48 -2.20 -21.24
N LEU A 249 -8.83 -3.42 -21.68
CA LEU A 249 -10.23 -3.81 -21.84
C LEU A 249 -10.93 -3.92 -20.49
N PHE A 250 -10.25 -4.43 -19.46
CA PHE A 250 -10.78 -4.51 -18.10
C PHE A 250 -11.04 -3.11 -17.50
N ASP A 251 -10.09 -2.18 -17.66
CA ASP A 251 -10.23 -0.78 -17.27
C ASP A 251 -11.49 -0.17 -17.90
N LYS A 252 -11.73 -0.40 -19.19
CA LYS A 252 -12.88 0.19 -19.90
C LYS A 252 -14.22 -0.48 -19.58
N HIS A 253 -14.26 -1.81 -19.55
CA HIS A 253 -15.53 -2.55 -19.54
C HIS A 253 -15.92 -3.11 -18.18
N THR A 254 -15.00 -3.19 -17.21
CA THR A 254 -15.33 -3.66 -15.85
C THR A 254 -15.31 -2.50 -14.87
N LEU A 255 -14.23 -1.70 -14.86
CA LEU A 255 -14.13 -0.58 -13.94
C LEU A 255 -14.84 0.69 -14.45
N GLY A 256 -14.99 0.84 -15.77
CA GLY A 256 -15.60 2.00 -16.40
C GLY A 256 -17.12 2.10 -16.32
N ASP A 257 -17.82 0.98 -16.05
CA ASP A 257 -19.29 0.95 -15.99
C ASP A 257 -19.85 1.45 -14.64
N SER A 258 -18.99 1.67 -13.64
CA SER A 258 -19.35 2.18 -12.31
C SER A 258 -19.94 3.60 -12.30
N ASP A 259 -19.88 4.31 -13.44
CA ASP A 259 -20.36 5.70 -13.59
C ASP A 259 -21.86 5.82 -13.92
N ASN A 260 -22.55 4.71 -14.19
CA ASN A 260 -23.96 4.74 -14.62
C ASN A 260 -24.98 4.53 -13.50
N GLU A 261 -24.55 4.37 -12.23
CA GLU A 261 -25.44 4.12 -11.08
C GLU A 261 -25.33 5.14 -9.93
N SER A 262 -24.69 6.30 -10.14
CA SER A 262 -24.67 7.40 -9.17
C SER A 262 -25.77 8.43 -9.42
#